data_AF-A0A519XW05-F1
#
_entry.id   AF-A0A519XW05-F1
#
_cell.length_a   1.000
_cell.length_b   1.000
_cell.length_c   1.000
_cell.angle_alpha   90.00
_cell.angle_beta   90.00
_cell.angle_gamma   90.00
#
_symmetry.space_group_name_H-M   'P 1'
#
loop_
_entity.id
_entity.type
_entity.pdbx_description
1 polymer ?
#
loop_
_entity_poly.entity_id
_entity_poly.type
_entity_poly.pdbx_seq_one_letter_code
_entity_poly.pdbx_strand_id
1 'polypeptide(L)'
;ICMLLTLVAIFGNGSITIYALIGVSFFMSIMFPTIFSLGISGLGEHTKTGSSLIVMAIVGGAILPLFLGYISDVTHSIQYGYLVPLICFAVVFLFSKKVKIPI
;
A
#
# COMPACT_ATOMS: atom_id res chain seq x y z
N ILE A 1 5.99 1.38 -9.20
CA ILE A 1 6.29 -0.02 -9.57
C ILE A 1 5.25 -1.00 -9.01
N CYS A 2 4.99 -1.03 -7.69
CA CYS A 2 4.01 -1.96 -7.08
C CYS A 2 2.63 -1.93 -7.74
N MET A 3 2.10 -0.73 -8.05
CA MET A 3 0.83 -0.57 -8.77
C MET A 3 0.80 -1.32 -10.11
N LEU A 4 1.89 -1.29 -10.88
CA LEU A 4 1.99 -1.99 -12.16
C LEU A 4 2.04 -3.51 -11.95
N LEU A 5 2.81 -3.98 -10.97
CA LEU A 5 2.85 -5.42 -10.65
C LEU A 5 1.50 -5.92 -10.11
N THR A 6 0.76 -5.11 -9.35
CA THR A 6 -0.59 -5.47 -8.90
C THR A 6 -1.59 -5.51 -10.06
N LEU A 7 -1.48 -4.61 -11.05
CA LEU A 7 -2.28 -4.71 -12.28
C LEU A 7 -1.97 -6.01 -13.05
N VAL A 8 -0.69 -6.37 -13.16
CA VAL A 8 -0.28 -7.66 -13.76
C VAL A 8 -0.81 -8.85 -12.94
N ALA A 9 -0.89 -8.74 -11.61
CA ALA A 9 -1.47 -9.78 -10.76
C ALA A 9 -2.99 -9.93 -10.95
N ILE A 10 -3.72 -8.84 -11.26
CA ILE A 10 -5.16 -8.83 -11.52
C ILE A 10 -5.48 -9.46 -12.88
N PHE A 11 -4.77 -9.07 -13.94
CA PHE A 11 -5.02 -9.55 -15.31
C PHE A 11 -4.22 -10.81 -15.69
N GLY A 12 -3.20 -11.14 -14.93
CA GLY A 12 -2.33 -12.30 -15.15
C GLY A 12 -2.99 -13.60 -14.71
N ASN A 13 -2.58 -14.71 -15.32
CA ASN A 13 -3.06 -16.04 -15.01
C ASN A 13 -1.91 -16.97 -14.59
N GLY A 14 -2.20 -17.88 -13.66
CA GLY A 14 -1.26 -18.92 -13.22
C GLY A 14 0.01 -18.37 -12.56
N SER A 15 1.17 -18.90 -12.93
CA SER A 15 2.46 -18.61 -12.29
C SER A 15 2.89 -17.14 -12.38
N ILE A 16 2.44 -16.41 -13.40
CA ILE A 16 2.79 -14.99 -13.61
C ILE A 16 2.28 -14.13 -12.45
N THR A 17 1.09 -14.42 -11.94
CA THR A 17 0.49 -13.73 -10.79
C THR A 17 1.33 -13.92 -9.53
N ILE A 18 1.85 -15.12 -9.32
CA ILE A 18 2.68 -15.44 -8.14
C ILE A 18 3.99 -14.67 -8.19
N TYR A 19 4.69 -14.67 -9.34
CA TYR A 19 5.92 -13.88 -9.50
C TYR A 19 5.67 -12.37 -9.35
N ALA A 20 4.53 -11.87 -9.86
CA ALA A 20 4.15 -10.48 -9.68
C ALA A 20 3.92 -10.12 -8.20
N LEU A 21 3.23 -10.98 -7.44
CA LEU A 21 3.00 -10.78 -6.00
C LEU A 21 4.30 -10.81 -5.19
N ILE A 22 5.22 -11.71 -5.51
CA ILE A 22 6.55 -11.74 -4.87
C ILE A 22 7.28 -10.41 -5.13
N GLY A 23 7.22 -9.91 -6.37
CA GLY A 23 7.77 -8.61 -6.71
C GLY A 23 7.12 -7.46 -5.92
N VAL A 24 5.80 -7.48 -5.76
CA VAL A 24 5.07 -6.49 -4.92
C VAL A 24 5.61 -6.51 -3.49
N SER A 25 5.75 -7.69 -2.88
CA SER A 25 6.27 -7.83 -1.51
C SER A 25 7.68 -7.27 -1.36
N PHE A 26 8.55 -7.47 -2.35
CA PHE A 26 9.91 -6.92 -2.35
C PHE A 26 9.89 -5.39 -2.30
N PHE A 27 9.13 -4.76 -3.19
CA PHE A 27 9.04 -3.29 -3.25
C PHE A 27 8.21 -2.68 -2.11
N MET A 28 7.33 -3.44 -1.48
CA MET A 28 6.55 -2.98 -0.34
C MET A 28 7.41 -2.77 0.92
N SER A 29 8.53 -3.49 1.06
CA SER A 29 9.42 -3.42 2.22
C SER A 29 9.92 -2.00 2.55
N ILE A 30 10.21 -1.20 1.53
CA ILE A 30 10.72 0.17 1.71
C ILE A 30 9.61 1.21 1.95
N MET A 31 8.35 0.87 1.69
CA MET A 31 7.27 1.87 1.71
C MET A 31 7.01 2.43 3.11
N PHE A 32 6.89 1.56 4.11
CA PHE A 32 6.61 2.00 5.48
C PHE A 32 7.70 2.91 6.07
N PRO A 33 9.00 2.55 6.07
CA PRO A 33 10.04 3.43 6.62
C PRO A 33 10.15 4.75 5.85
N THR A 34 9.96 4.75 4.52
CA THR A 34 9.96 6.00 3.73
C THR A 34 8.75 6.88 4.05
N ILE A 35 7.54 6.33 4.13
CA ILE A 35 6.33 7.09 4.52
C ILE A 35 6.49 7.65 5.94
N PHE A 36 7.02 6.85 6.87
CA PHE A 36 7.24 7.28 8.25
C PHE A 36 8.25 8.44 8.31
N SER A 37 9.40 8.28 7.66
CA SER A 37 10.45 9.33 7.61
C SER A 37 9.94 10.61 6.97
N LEU A 38 9.26 10.51 5.82
CA LEU A 38 8.69 11.67 5.12
C LEU A 38 7.53 12.32 5.90
N GLY A 39 6.70 11.52 6.57
CA GLY A 39 5.53 11.99 7.30
C GLY A 39 5.84 12.76 8.59
N ILE A 40 7.03 12.52 9.17
CA ILE A 40 7.49 13.25 10.37
C ILE A 40 8.54 14.33 10.05
N SER A 41 9.02 14.40 8.81
CA SER A 41 10.01 15.39 8.41
C SER A 41 9.43 16.81 8.50
N GLY A 42 10.15 17.73 9.15
CA GLY A 42 9.74 19.13 9.30
C GLY A 42 8.71 19.40 10.40
N LEU A 43 8.33 18.41 11.23
CA LEU A 43 7.35 18.59 12.32
C LEU A 43 7.94 19.21 13.61
N GLY A 44 9.26 19.29 13.76
CA GLY A 44 9.90 19.89 14.95
C GLY A 44 9.44 19.23 16.25
N GLU A 45 8.95 20.02 17.21
CA GLU A 45 8.43 19.54 18.50
C GLU A 45 7.24 18.57 18.37
N HIS A 46 6.49 18.62 17.26
CA HIS A 46 5.34 17.76 17.02
C HIS A 46 5.70 16.37 16.47
N THR A 47 6.98 16.08 16.25
CA THR A 47 7.46 14.78 15.71
C THR A 47 6.98 13.59 16.54
N LYS A 48 6.92 13.72 17.86
CA LYS A 48 6.44 12.67 18.78
C LYS A 48 4.95 12.38 18.58
N THR A 49 4.14 13.42 18.45
CA THR A 49 2.70 13.27 18.20
C THR A 49 2.45 12.76 16.78
N GLY A 50 3.13 13.31 15.77
CA GLY A 50 3.01 12.87 14.38
C GLY A 50 3.38 11.40 14.18
N SER A 51 4.50 10.95 14.75
CA SER A 51 4.89 9.53 14.71
C SER A 51 3.85 8.61 15.37
N SER A 52 3.28 9.01 16.52
CA SER A 52 2.25 8.22 17.20
C SER A 52 0.98 8.08 16.35
N LEU A 53 0.58 9.12 15.61
CA LEU A 53 -0.57 9.06 14.71
C LEU A 53 -0.32 8.14 13.50
N ILE A 54 0.89 8.16 12.93
CA ILE A 54 1.26 7.25 11.83
C ILE A 54 1.19 5.79 12.30
N VAL A 55 1.64 5.50 13.52
CA VAL A 55 1.55 4.14 14.09
C VAL A 55 0.10 3.74 14.36
N MET A 56 -0.75 4.64 14.86
CA MET A 56 -2.17 4.37 15.04
C MET A 56 -2.89 4.07 13.72
N ALA A 57 -2.45 4.68 12.61
CA ALA A 57 -3.02 4.42 11.29
C ALA A 57 -2.79 2.98 10.78
N ILE A 58 -1.91 2.19 11.42
CA ILE A 58 -1.74 0.76 11.12
C ILE A 58 -3.05 -0.02 11.28
N VAL A 59 -4.01 0.48 12.07
CA VAL A 59 -5.37 -0.10 12.18
C VAL A 59 -6.06 -0.29 10.83
N GLY A 60 -5.74 0.56 9.84
CA GLY A 60 -6.23 0.39 8.47
C GLY A 60 -5.85 -0.96 7.85
N GLY A 61 -4.72 -1.53 8.26
CA GLY A 61 -4.26 -2.86 7.85
C GLY A 61 -5.16 -3.99 8.33
N ALA A 62 -5.97 -3.81 9.37
CA ALA A 62 -6.99 -4.78 9.79
C ALA A 62 -8.30 -4.62 9.01
N ILE A 63 -8.58 -3.41 8.52
CA ILE A 63 -9.81 -3.07 7.81
C ILE A 63 -9.73 -3.50 6.34
N LEU A 64 -8.59 -3.28 5.68
CA LEU A 64 -8.43 -3.57 4.24
C LEU A 64 -8.57 -5.06 3.87
N PRO A 65 -8.08 -6.04 4.66
CA PRO A 65 -8.30 -7.46 4.38
C PRO A 65 -9.77 -7.86 4.41
N LEU A 66 -10.60 -7.22 5.25
CA LEU A 66 -12.04 -7.47 5.28
C LEU A 66 -12.69 -7.06 3.96
N PHE A 67 -12.31 -5.90 3.41
CA PHE A 67 -12.78 -5.47 2.09
C PHE A 67 -12.30 -6.39 0.97
N LEU A 68 -11.05 -6.85 1.04
CA LEU A 68 -10.50 -7.81 0.06
C LEU A 68 -11.30 -9.12 0.09
N GLY A 69 -11.55 -9.67 1.28
CA GLY A 69 -12.35 -10.88 1.47
C GLY A 69 -13.76 -10.71 0.93
N TYR A 70 -14.43 -9.61 1.30
CA TYR A 70 -15.78 -9.31 0.83
C TYR A 70 -15.86 -9.21 -0.71
N ILE A 71 -14.92 -8.52 -1.36
CA ILE A 71 -14.90 -8.41 -2.83
C ILE A 71 -14.61 -9.77 -3.48
N SER A 72 -13.67 -10.54 -2.92
CA SER A 72 -13.36 -11.89 -3.39
C SER A 72 -14.58 -12.81 -3.30
N ASP A 73 -15.33 -12.73 -2.21
CA ASP A 73 -16.51 -13.57 -1.98
C ASP A 73 -17.66 -13.21 -2.95
N VAL A 74 -17.89 -11.92 -3.20
CA VAL A 74 -18.95 -11.44 -4.12
C VAL A 74 -18.62 -11.75 -5.58
N THR A 75 -17.36 -11.65 -5.98
CA THR A 75 -16.92 -11.89 -7.37
C THR A 75 -16.54 -13.34 -7.67
N HIS A 76 -16.55 -14.22 -6.66
CA HIS A 76 -16.06 -15.60 -6.71
C HIS A 76 -14.63 -15.74 -7.25
N SER A 77 -13.82 -14.68 -7.21
CA SER A 77 -12.46 -14.68 -7.73
C SER A 77 -11.53 -13.78 -6.91
N ILE A 78 -10.46 -14.40 -6.42
CA ILE A 78 -9.43 -13.73 -5.60
C ILE A 78 -8.70 -12.64 -6.40
N GLN A 79 -8.63 -12.77 -7.74
CA GLN A 79 -7.95 -11.80 -8.59
C GLN A 79 -8.59 -10.40 -8.49
N TYR A 80 -9.92 -10.31 -8.43
CA TYR A 80 -10.60 -9.03 -8.27
C TYR A 80 -10.44 -8.45 -6.87
N GLY A 81 -10.18 -9.28 -5.85
CA GLY A 81 -9.80 -8.82 -4.52
C GLY A 81 -8.53 -7.95 -4.50
N TYR A 82 -7.60 -8.18 -5.43
CA TYR A 82 -6.38 -7.36 -5.57
C TYR A 82 -6.65 -5.91 -6.03
N LEU A 83 -7.89 -5.55 -6.38
CA LEU A 83 -8.27 -4.14 -6.56
C LEU A 83 -8.10 -3.32 -5.28
N VAL A 84 -8.29 -3.93 -4.11
CA VAL A 84 -8.08 -3.24 -2.82
C VAL A 84 -6.64 -2.75 -2.68
N PRO A 85 -5.60 -3.62 -2.73
CA PRO A 85 -4.21 -3.16 -2.66
C PRO A 85 -3.83 -2.24 -3.83
N LEU A 86 -4.44 -2.38 -5.01
CA LEU A 86 -4.23 -1.43 -6.12
C LEU A 86 -4.62 0.00 -5.74
N ILE A 87 -5.80 0.19 -5.14
CA ILE A 87 -6.26 1.49 -4.64
C ILE A 87 -5.33 2.01 -3.54
N CYS A 88 -4.89 1.15 -2.63
CA CYS A 88 -3.95 1.53 -1.58
C CYS A 88 -2.61 2.04 -2.16
N PHE A 89 -2.05 1.35 -3.15
CA PHE A 89 -0.83 1.80 -3.82
C PHE A 89 -1.04 3.11 -4.60
N ALA A 90 -2.25 3.38 -5.10
CA ALA A 90 -2.57 4.67 -5.71
C ALA A 90 -2.56 5.81 -4.69
N VAL A 91 -3.12 5.61 -3.50
CA VAL A 91 -3.06 6.59 -2.41
C VAL A 91 -1.62 6.87 -1.98
N VAL A 92 -0.78 5.83 -1.83
CA VAL A 92 0.65 5.99 -1.51
C VAL A 92 1.40 6.75 -2.60
N PHE A 93 1.10 6.50 -3.87
CA PHE A 93 1.69 7.23 -4.98
C PHE A 93 1.31 8.72 -4.97
N LEU A 94 0.04 9.03 -4.67
CA LEU A 94 -0.41 10.41 -4.52
C LEU A 94 0.26 11.12 -3.33
N PHE A 95 0.44 10.43 -2.21
CA PHE A 95 1.20 10.94 -1.06
C PHE A 95 2.63 11.28 -1.48
N SER A 96 3.33 10.36 -2.14
CA SER A 96 4.70 10.58 -2.63
C SER A 96 4.80 11.77 -3.60
N LYS A 97 3.83 11.97 -4.49
CA LYS A 97 3.81 13.14 -5.39
C LYS A 97 3.56 14.47 -4.66
N LYS A 98 2.80 14.46 -3.58
CA LYS A 98 2.46 15.67 -2.81
C LYS A 98 3.55 16.07 -1.82
N VAL A 99 4.31 15.10 -1.31
CA VAL A 99 5.45 15.37 -0.45
C VAL A 99 6.58 15.96 -1.32
N LYS A 100 6.70 17.29 -1.32
CA LYS A 100 7.87 17.97 -1.86
C LYS A 100 9.04 17.68 -0.93
N ILE A 101 10.04 16.98 -1.44
CA ILE A 101 11.33 16.76 -0.78
C ILE A 101 11.91 18.15 -0.51
N PRO A 102 12.05 18.61 0.75
CA PRO A 102 12.87 19.75 1.04
C PRO A 102 14.32 19.27 0.88
N ILE A 103 14.83 19.40 -0.34
CA ILE A 103 16.28 19.34 -0.62
C ILE A 103 16.95 20.55 0.00
#